data_AF-A0A6C0HK78-F1
#
_entry.id   AF-A0A6C0HK78-F1
#
_cell.length_a   1.000
_cell.length_b   1.000
_cell.length_c   1.000
_cell.angle_alpha   90.00
_cell.angle_beta   90.00
_cell.angle_gamma   90.00
#
_symmetry.space_group_name_H-M   'P 1'
#
loop_
_entity.id
_entity.type
_entity.pdbx_description
1 polymer ?
#
loop_
_entity_poly.entity_id
_entity_poly.type
_entity_poly.pdbx_seq_one_letter_code
_entity_poly.pdbx_strand_id
1 'polypeptide(L)' 'MAEANPHALICKKDGCKQPPIKRGKYCEVHRSIKTKCEVENCTNASQRNTGKCIRHGYF' A
#
# COMPACT_ATOMS: atom_id res chain seq x y z
N MET A 1 2.19 -18.94 21.42
CA MET A 1 2.10 -17.48 21.69
C MET A 1 2.46 -16.75 20.42
N ALA A 2 1.59 -15.87 19.88
CA ALA A 2 1.86 -15.17 18.63
C ALA A 2 2.94 -14.11 18.85
N GLU A 3 4.14 -14.38 18.36
CA GLU A 3 5.31 -13.50 18.45
C GLU A 3 5.01 -12.16 17.78
N ALA A 4 4.73 -11.15 18.59
CA ALA A 4 4.68 -9.76 18.17
C ALA A 4 6.12 -9.33 17.83
N ASN A 5 6.50 -9.51 16.57
CA ASN A 5 7.80 -9.12 16.03
C ASN A 5 7.98 -7.60 16.18
N PRO A 6 8.97 -7.13 16.97
CA PRO A 6 9.18 -5.71 17.28
C PRO A 6 9.62 -4.87 16.07
N HIS A 7 9.87 -5.46 14.90
CA HIS A 7 10.15 -4.74 13.66
C HIS A 7 8.90 -4.29 12.88
N ALA A 8 7.69 -4.41 13.46
CA ALA A 8 6.44 -3.99 12.82
C ALA A 8 6.15 -2.47 12.88
N LEU A 9 7.14 -1.63 13.20
CA LEU A 9 6.98 -0.17 13.35
C LEU A 9 7.42 0.63 12.12
N ILE A 10 8.18 0.02 11.21
CA ILE A 10 8.64 0.67 9.98
C ILE A 10 8.34 -0.22 8.76
N CYS A 11 8.10 0.42 7.62
CA CYS A 11 7.90 -0.29 6.37
C CYS A 11 9.09 -1.18 6.03
N LYS A 12 8.88 -2.47 5.75
CA LYS A 12 9.93 -3.46 5.43
C LYS A 12 10.62 -3.26 4.07
N LYS A 13 10.49 -2.08 3.46
CA LYS A 13 11.13 -1.76 2.17
C LYS A 13 12.40 -0.98 2.43
N ASP A 14 13.47 -1.35 1.73
CA ASP A 14 14.80 -0.75 1.89
C ASP A 14 14.74 0.79 1.79
N GLY A 15 15.19 1.46 2.84
CA GLY A 15 15.18 2.93 2.94
C GLY A 15 13.85 3.60 3.29
N CYS A 16 12.76 2.87 3.54
CA CYS A 16 11.47 3.46 3.87
C CYS A 16 11.28 3.69 5.38
N LYS A 17 11.33 4.96 5.81
CA LYS A 17 11.14 5.38 7.22
C LYS A 17 9.66 5.59 7.61
N GLN A 18 8.72 5.28 6.71
CA GLN A 18 7.30 5.48 7.01
C GLN A 18 6.74 4.41 7.93
N PRO A 19 5.81 4.77 8.83
CA PRO A 19 5.11 3.80 9.65
C PRO A 19 4.25 2.87 8.76
N PRO A 20 4.18 1.58 9.08
CA PRO A 20 3.27 0.66 8.41
C PRO A 20 1.83 0.96 8.80
N ILE A 21 0.90 0.55 7.95
CA ILE A 21 -0.53 0.65 8.25
C ILE A 21 -0.89 -0.22 9.46
N LYS A 22 -1.93 0.13 10.22
CA LYS A 22 -2.41 -0.68 11.36
C LYS A 22 -2.65 -2.12 10.89
N ARG A 23 -1.88 -3.08 11.43
CA ARG A 23 -1.83 -4.52 11.07
C ARG A 23 -1.10 -4.91 9.76
N GLY A 24 -0.28 -4.04 9.18
CA GLY A 24 0.51 -4.33 7.97
C GLY A 24 2.02 -4.43 8.21
N LYS A 25 2.75 -4.98 7.21
CA LYS A 25 4.23 -5.01 7.17
C LYS A 25 4.84 -3.87 6.35
N TYR A 26 4.00 -3.10 5.67
CA TYR A 26 4.39 -2.07 4.71
C TYR A 26 3.59 -0.80 4.95
N CYS A 27 4.16 0.36 4.59
CA CYS A 27 3.43 1.64 4.62
C CYS A 27 2.35 1.70 3.55
N GLU A 28 1.51 2.73 3.59
CA GLU A 28 0.43 2.96 2.63
C GLU A 28 0.89 2.91 1.15
N VAL A 29 2.13 3.32 0.88
CA VAL A 29 2.74 3.38 -0.46
C VAL A 29 3.33 2.03 -0.87
N HIS A 30 3.91 1.29 0.07
CA HIS A 30 4.65 0.06 -0.21
C HIS A 30 3.87 -1.21 0.06
N ARG A 31 2.63 -1.09 0.55
CA ARG A 31 1.72 -2.22 0.66
C ARG A 31 1.59 -2.89 -0.69
N SER A 32 1.40 -4.21 -0.65
CA SER A 32 1.01 -4.98 -1.82
C SER A 32 -0.37 -4.53 -2.27
N ILE A 33 -0.40 -3.61 -3.24
CA ILE A 33 -1.63 -3.15 -3.86
C ILE A 33 -2.15 -4.29 -4.72
N LYS A 34 -3.30 -4.85 -4.35
CA LYS A 34 -3.91 -6.01 -5.03
C LYS A 34 -4.25 -5.73 -6.49
N THR A 35 -4.63 -4.49 -6.78
CA THR A 35 -4.92 -4.00 -8.14
C THR A 35 -4.37 -2.58 -8.27
N LYS A 36 -3.35 -2.40 -9.11
CA LYS A 36 -2.77 -1.08 -9.40
C LYS A 36 -3.71 -0.29 -10.31
N CYS A 37 -3.63 1.03 -10.24
CA CYS A 37 -4.29 1.88 -11.22
C CYS A 37 -3.78 1.53 -12.62
N GLU A 38 -4.69 1.39 -13.59
CA GLU A 38 -4.38 1.14 -15.00
C GLU A 38 -3.75 2.34 -15.72
N VAL A 39 -3.62 3.48 -15.03
CA VAL A 39 -3.04 4.70 -15.60
C VAL A 39 -1.52 4.60 -15.56
N GLU A 40 -0.88 4.82 -16.70
CA GLU A 40 0.57 4.85 -16.83
C GLU A 40 1.19 5.85 -15.85
N ASN A 41 2.24 5.44 -15.14
CA ASN A 41 2.87 6.20 -14.03
C ASN A 41 2.02 6.40 -12.77
N CYS A 42 0.89 5.71 -12.61
CA CYS A 42 0.10 5.76 -11.38
C CYS A 42 0.44 4.59 -10.43
N THR A 43 1.09 4.89 -9.31
CA THR A 43 1.39 3.90 -8.25
C THR A 43 0.27 3.74 -7.22
N ASN A 44 -0.88 4.40 -7.44
CA ASN A 44 -2.01 4.34 -6.52
C ASN A 44 -2.78 3.02 -6.65
N ALA A 45 -3.49 2.69 -5.57
CA ALA A 45 -4.43 1.58 -5.55
C ALA A 45 -5.66 1.91 -6.42
N SER A 46 -5.98 1.00 -7.34
CA SER A 46 -7.23 1.07 -8.10
C SER A 46 -8.43 0.74 -7.23
N GLN A 47 -9.58 1.27 -7.63
CA GLN A 47 -10.88 0.86 -7.14
C GLN A 47 -11.25 -0.49 -7.72
N ARG A 48 -11.86 -1.33 -6.89
CA ARG A 48 -12.17 -2.74 -7.19
C ARG A 48 -12.99 -2.93 -8.47
N ASN A 49 -13.74 -1.92 -8.88
CA ASN A 49 -14.70 -1.99 -9.98
C ASN A 49 -14.26 -1.26 -11.26
N THR A 50 -13.34 -0.29 -11.14
CA THR A 50 -13.03 0.64 -12.24
C THR A 50 -11.62 0.44 -12.79
N GLY A 51 -10.75 -0.32 -12.11
CA GLY A 51 -9.33 -0.44 -12.46
C GLY A 51 -8.52 0.87 -12.34
N LYS A 52 -9.20 1.98 -12.02
CA LYS A 52 -8.63 3.32 -11.80
C LYS A 52 -8.64 3.69 -10.31
N CYS A 53 -7.65 4.44 -9.85
CA CYS A 53 -7.59 4.90 -8.46
C CYS A 53 -8.66 5.96 -8.16
N ILE A 54 -8.86 6.32 -6.88
CA ILE A 54 -9.84 7.36 -6.48
C ILE A 54 -9.65 8.69 -7.23
N ARG A 55 -8.41 9.02 -7.61
CA ARG A 55 -8.07 10.22 -8.38
C ARG A 55 -8.40 10.10 -9.88
N HIS A 56 -8.43 8.89 -10.43
CA HIS A 56 -8.63 8.62 -11.86
C HIS A 56 -10.00 8.00 -12.19
N GLY A 57 -10.71 7.47 -11.20
CA GLY A 57 -12.01 6.81 -11.35
C GLY A 57 -13.20 7.73 -11.06
N TYR A 58 -12.98 9.04 -10.92
CA TYR A 58 -14.04 10.02 -10.75
C TYR A 58 -14.54 10.43 -12.15
N PHE A 59 -15.36 9.56 -12.75
CA PHE A 59 -16.12 9.87 -13.96
C PHE A 59 -17.43 9.10 -13.93
#